data_AF-A0A0B1RXH8-F1
#
_entry.id   AF-A0A0B1RXH8-F1
#
_cell.length_a   1.000
_cell.length_b   1.000
_cell.length_c   1.000
_cell.angle_alpha   90.00
_cell.angle_beta   90.00
_cell.angle_gamma   90.00
#
_symmetry.space_group_name_H-M   'P 1'
#
loop_
_entity.id
_entity.type
_entity.pdbx_description
1 polymer ?
#
loop_
_entity_poly.entity_id
_entity_poly.type
_entity_poly.pdbx_seq_one_letter_code
_entity_poly.pdbx_strand_id
1 'polypeptide(L)'
;MMAEVKQNVSKIISELPEALAKRSAIIENEKLSRKEKHEALWKLVKEKPRLYFALKAIFHIVRPRRGRHFPRPPFPPHHPIEEGRGPRPFGRPEKRAPNGERKEGKKTEEIKKIVAPVKA
;
A
#
# COMPACT_ATOMS: atom_id res chain seq x y z
N MET A 1 -32.41 -15.70 -1.66
CA MET A 1 -31.58 -14.70 -0.96
C MET A 1 -30.78 -15.26 0.22
N MET A 2 -31.36 -15.53 1.40
CA MET A 2 -30.55 -15.94 2.57
C MET A 2 -29.80 -17.27 2.37
N ALA A 3 -30.37 -18.21 1.59
CA ALA A 3 -29.72 -19.47 1.25
C ALA A 3 -28.46 -19.26 0.38
N GLU A 4 -28.52 -18.39 -0.63
CA GLU A 4 -27.37 -18.05 -1.48
C GLU A 4 -26.26 -17.35 -0.68
N VAL A 5 -26.64 -16.44 0.23
CA VAL A 5 -25.68 -15.77 1.12
C VAL A 5 -24.97 -16.81 2.00
N LYS A 6 -25.72 -17.75 2.60
CA LYS A 6 -25.15 -18.84 3.40
C LYS A 6 -24.18 -19.70 2.60
N GLN A 7 -24.52 -20.08 1.37
CA GLN A 7 -23.63 -20.84 0.49
C GLN A 7 -22.35 -20.06 0.16
N ASN A 8 -22.45 -18.77 -0.15
CA ASN A 8 -21.31 -17.92 -0.43
C ASN A 8 -20.38 -17.77 0.79
N VAL A 9 -20.96 -17.59 1.98
CA VAL A 9 -20.20 -17.54 3.23
C VAL A 9 -19.52 -18.88 3.49
N SER A 10 -20.23 -20.00 3.31
CA SER A 10 -19.66 -21.34 3.47
C SER A 10 -18.45 -21.58 2.56
N LYS A 11 -18.53 -21.15 1.29
CA LYS A 11 -17.41 -21.22 0.33
C LYS A 11 -16.21 -20.40 0.80
N ILE A 12 -16.44 -19.18 1.28
CA ILE A 12 -15.36 -18.34 1.81
C ILE A 12 -14.71 -19.02 3.01
N ILE A 13 -15.51 -19.52 3.95
CA ILE A 13 -15.00 -20.19 5.16
C ILE A 13 -14.15 -21.41 4.81
N SER A 14 -14.56 -22.22 3.83
CA SER A 14 -13.77 -23.37 3.39
C SER A 14 -12.43 -22.98 2.76
N GLU A 15 -12.35 -21.81 2.10
CA GLU A 15 -11.11 -21.34 1.45
C GLU A 15 -10.17 -20.54 2.39
N LEU A 16 -10.66 -20.10 3.56
CA LEU A 16 -9.88 -19.34 4.54
C LEU A 16 -8.59 -20.02 5.01
N PRO A 17 -8.54 -21.32 5.38
CA PRO A 17 -7.31 -21.94 5.85
C PRO A 17 -6.20 -21.93 4.78
N GLU A 18 -6.56 -22.18 3.52
CA GLU A 18 -5.62 -22.14 2.40
C GLU A 18 -5.10 -20.71 2.16
N ALA A 19 -5.99 -19.71 2.20
CA ALA A 19 -5.61 -18.31 2.07
C ALA A 19 -4.70 -17.84 3.21
N LEU A 20 -4.95 -18.33 4.43
CA LEU A 20 -4.10 -18.08 5.59
C LEU A 20 -2.71 -18.68 5.36
N ALA A 21 -2.62 -19.93 4.91
CA ALA A 21 -1.34 -20.57 4.62
C ALA A 21 -0.52 -19.79 3.58
N LYS A 22 -1.14 -19.36 2.47
CA LYS A 22 -0.48 -18.51 1.45
C LYS A 22 0.01 -17.18 2.01
N ARG A 23 -0.81 -16.54 2.85
CA ARG A 23 -0.46 -15.28 3.49
C ARG A 23 0.69 -15.45 4.48
N SER A 24 0.66 -16.49 5.31
CA SER A 24 1.71 -16.81 6.27
C SER A 24 3.02 -17.12 5.55
N ALA A 25 2.99 -17.92 4.48
CA ALA A 25 4.17 -18.23 3.68
C ALA A 25 4.89 -16.96 3.16
N ILE A 26 4.15 -15.91 2.78
CA ILE A 26 4.76 -14.64 2.35
C ILE A 26 5.34 -13.86 3.54
N ILE A 27 4.64 -13.85 4.68
CA ILE A 27 5.04 -13.09 5.86
C ILE A 27 6.29 -13.71 6.51
N GLU A 28 6.29 -15.04 6.65
CA GLU A 28 7.33 -15.84 7.30
C GLU A 28 8.56 -16.03 6.40
N ASN A 29 8.44 -15.83 5.09
CA ASN A 29 9.60 -15.91 4.20
C ASN A 29 10.60 -14.77 4.50
N GLU A 30 11.71 -15.10 5.15
CA GLU A 30 12.75 -14.16 5.55
C GLU A 30 13.54 -13.58 4.37
N LYS A 31 13.54 -14.27 3.23
CA LYS A 31 14.30 -13.85 2.04
C LYS A 31 13.69 -12.64 1.34
N LEU A 32 12.38 -12.41 1.51
CA LEU A 32 11.68 -11.32 0.83
C LEU A 32 11.84 -9.99 1.56
N SER A 33 12.16 -8.95 0.79
CA SER A 33 12.16 -7.58 1.29
C SER A 33 10.75 -7.14 1.67
N ARG A 34 10.64 -6.17 2.60
CA ARG A 34 9.35 -5.63 3.04
C ARG A 34 8.48 -5.14 1.87
N LYS A 35 9.09 -4.55 0.84
CA LYS A 35 8.39 -4.08 -0.37
C LYS A 35 7.83 -5.27 -1.17
N GLU A 36 8.63 -6.29 -1.36
CA GLU A 36 8.24 -7.50 -2.10
C GLU A 36 7.14 -8.28 -1.38
N LYS A 37 7.23 -8.41 -0.05
CA LYS A 37 6.14 -8.97 0.77
C LYS A 37 4.84 -8.21 0.56
N HIS A 38 4.91 -6.88 0.54
CA HIS A 38 3.74 -6.04 0.32
C HIS A 38 3.13 -6.27 -1.06
N GLU A 39 3.95 -6.30 -2.10
CA GLU A 39 3.50 -6.54 -3.48
C GLU A 39 2.90 -7.94 -3.66
N ALA A 40 3.54 -8.98 -3.11
CA ALA A 40 3.02 -10.35 -3.14
C ALA A 40 1.66 -10.47 -2.43
N LEU A 41 1.52 -9.83 -1.26
CA LEU A 41 0.23 -9.75 -0.57
C LEU A 41 -0.83 -8.98 -1.38
N TRP A 42 -0.43 -7.89 -2.05
CA TRP A 42 -1.33 -7.13 -2.91
C TRP A 42 -1.82 -7.94 -4.11
N LYS A 43 -0.96 -8.77 -4.72
CA LYS A 43 -1.36 -9.67 -5.81
C LYS A 43 -2.45 -10.65 -5.35
N LEU A 44 -2.27 -11.29 -4.20
CA LEU A 44 -3.27 -12.20 -3.62
C LEU A 44 -4.61 -11.52 -3.33
N VAL A 45 -4.58 -10.29 -2.82
CA VAL A 45 -5.80 -9.50 -2.57
C VAL A 45 -6.50 -9.13 -3.88
N LYS A 46 -5.76 -8.81 -4.94
CA LYS A 46 -6.33 -8.50 -6.26
C LYS A 46 -7.02 -9.71 -6.88
N GLU A 47 -6.47 -10.91 -6.71
CA GLU A 47 -7.06 -12.14 -7.24
C GLU A 47 -8.38 -12.49 -6.55
N LYS A 48 -8.43 -12.47 -5.21
CA LYS A 48 -9.63 -12.84 -4.43
C LYS A 48 -9.91 -11.81 -3.32
N PRO A 49 -10.50 -10.64 -3.65
CA PRO A 49 -10.66 -9.56 -2.68
C PRO A 49 -11.56 -9.93 -1.51
N ARG A 50 -12.69 -10.61 -1.78
CA ARG A 50 -13.67 -10.99 -0.74
C ARG A 50 -13.07 -11.93 0.32
N LEU A 51 -12.28 -12.91 -0.12
CA LEU A 51 -11.63 -13.89 0.76
C LEU A 51 -10.60 -13.22 1.67
N TYR A 52 -9.73 -12.38 1.10
CA TYR A 52 -8.70 -11.69 1.88
C TYR A 52 -9.26 -10.56 2.75
N PHE A 53 -10.41 -9.96 2.40
CA PHE A 53 -11.12 -9.04 3.29
C PHE A 53 -11.73 -9.76 4.49
N ALA A 54 -12.34 -10.93 4.29
CA ALA A 54 -12.81 -11.75 5.40
C ALA A 54 -11.64 -12.14 6.33
N LEU A 55 -10.52 -12.58 5.75
CA LEU A 55 -9.31 -12.90 6.51
C LEU A 55 -8.78 -11.68 7.29
N LYS A 56 -8.77 -10.49 6.67
CA LYS A 56 -8.41 -9.24 7.34
C LYS A 56 -9.36 -8.92 8.51
N ALA A 57 -10.66 -9.12 8.35
CA ALA A 57 -11.65 -8.92 9.41
C ALA A 57 -11.38 -9.84 10.61
N ILE A 58 -11.07 -11.12 10.37
CA ILE A 58 -10.70 -12.07 11.42
C ILE A 58 -9.46 -11.58 12.19
N PHE A 59 -8.43 -11.10 11.50
CA PHE A 59 -7.25 -10.52 12.17
C PHE A 59 -7.57 -9.30 13.01
N HIS A 60 -8.55 -8.47 12.63
CA HIS A 60 -9.01 -7.35 13.46
C HIS A 60 -9.71 -7.82 14.73
N ILE A 61 -10.44 -8.94 14.69
CA ILE A 61 -11.12 -9.53 15.85
C ILE A 61 -10.12 -10.20 16.79
N VAL A 62 -9.24 -11.05 16.26
CA VAL A 62 -8.31 -11.87 17.07
C VAL A 62 -7.11 -11.05 17.54
N ARG A 63 -6.67 -10.09 16.72
CA ARG A 63 -5.51 -9.24 17.01
C ARG A 63 -5.90 -7.77 16.88
N PRO A 64 -6.81 -7.28 17.75
CA PRO A 64 -7.22 -5.90 17.73
C PRO A 64 -5.97 -5.03 17.86
N ARG A 65 -5.85 -4.03 16.99
CA ARG A 65 -4.74 -3.09 17.04
C ARG A 65 -4.81 -2.38 18.39
N ARG A 66 -3.88 -2.69 19.30
CA ARG A 66 -3.66 -1.89 20.52
C ARG A 66 -3.47 -0.44 20.05
N GLY A 67 -4.39 0.42 20.47
CA GLY A 67 -4.68 1.68 19.79
C GLY A 67 -3.47 2.59 19.59
N ARG A 68 -3.42 3.26 18.43
CA ARG A 68 -2.90 4.64 18.37
C ARG A 68 -4.04 5.56 18.82
N HIS A 69 -4.33 5.53 20.12
CA HIS A 69 -5.18 6.53 20.78
C HIS A 69 -4.33 7.47 21.63
N PHE A 70 -3.07 7.72 21.23
CA PHE A 70 -2.57 9.05 21.54
C PHE A 70 -3.36 10.00 20.63
N PRO A 71 -4.10 10.98 21.19
CA PRO A 71 -4.56 12.08 20.37
C PRO A 71 -3.34 12.56 19.60
N ARG A 72 -3.42 12.59 18.26
CA ARG A 72 -2.47 13.45 17.55
C ARG A 72 -2.66 14.80 18.21
N PRO A 73 -1.61 15.41 18.82
CA PRO A 73 -1.75 16.79 19.21
C PRO A 73 -2.28 17.53 17.97
N PRO A 74 -3.26 18.44 18.12
CA PRO A 74 -3.67 19.27 17.01
C PRO A 74 -2.37 19.80 16.40
N PHE A 75 -2.22 19.61 15.09
CA PHE A 75 -1.12 20.25 14.37
C PHE A 75 -1.02 21.69 14.90
N PRO A 76 0.17 22.17 15.28
CA PRO A 76 0.29 23.52 15.81
C PRO A 76 -0.38 24.47 14.81
N PRO A 77 -1.25 25.40 15.26
CA PRO A 77 -1.90 26.33 14.38
C PRO A 77 -0.84 26.98 13.49
N HIS A 78 -1.14 27.11 12.20
CA HIS A 78 -0.29 27.86 11.29
C HIS A 78 -0.05 29.25 11.91
N HIS A 79 1.13 29.44 12.49
CA HIS A 79 1.60 30.77 12.83
C HIS A 79 1.63 31.57 11.52
N PRO A 80 1.15 32.83 11.51
CA PRO A 80 1.50 33.74 10.44
C PRO A 80 3.03 33.74 10.34
N ILE A 81 3.54 33.74 9.11
CA ILE A 81 4.96 33.90 8.85
C ILE A 81 5.30 35.32 9.28
N GLU A 82 5.63 35.50 10.56
CA GLU A 82 6.36 36.65 11.06
C GLU A 82 7.85 36.35 10.88
N GLU A 83 8.48 37.19 10.09
CA GLU A 83 9.91 37.21 9.83
C GLU A 83 10.67 37.47 11.14
N GLY A 84 11.05 36.42 11.87
CA GLY A 84 11.67 36.62 13.17
C GLY A 84 12.24 35.37 13.82
N ARG A 85 13.43 34.97 13.37
CA ARG A 85 14.49 34.27 14.13
C ARG A 85 14.06 33.21 15.16
N GLY A 86 14.10 31.95 14.74
CA GLY A 86 14.32 30.81 15.62
C GLY A 86 15.16 29.75 14.88
N PRO A 87 16.11 29.05 15.54
CA PRO A 87 16.92 28.04 14.89
C PRO A 87 16.03 26.91 14.40
N ARG A 88 16.03 26.69 13.07
CA ARG A 88 15.30 25.57 12.45
C ARG A 88 15.92 24.25 12.94
N PRO A 89 15.10 23.22 13.26
CA PRO A 89 15.64 21.90 13.56
C PRO A 89 16.46 21.40 12.36
N PHE A 90 17.71 20.99 12.63
CA PHE A 90 18.63 20.49 11.62
C PHE A 90 18.00 19.37 10.80
N GLY A 91 18.14 19.43 9.47
CA GLY A 91 17.83 18.31 8.56
C GLY A 91 16.53 18.38 7.75
N ARG A 92 15.81 19.51 7.72
CA ARG A 92 14.69 19.68 6.77
C ARG A 92 15.23 20.21 5.43
N PRO A 93 15.24 19.42 4.33
CA PRO A 93 15.62 19.93 3.03
C PRO A 93 14.67 21.07 2.63
N GLU A 94 15.29 22.16 2.19
CA GLU A 94 14.64 23.41 1.80
C GLU A 94 13.72 23.13 0.61
N LYS A 95 12.40 23.22 0.83
CA LYS A 95 11.41 23.13 -0.23
C LYS A 95 11.59 24.37 -1.12
N ARG A 96 12.27 24.19 -2.26
CA ARG A 96 12.21 25.14 -3.39
C ARG A 96 10.75 25.42 -3.72
N ALA A 97 10.34 26.68 -3.59
CA ALA A 97 9.10 27.21 -4.14
C ALA A 97 9.27 27.49 -5.65
N PRO A 98 8.17 27.67 -6.39
CA PRO A 98 8.06 27.33 -7.81
C PRO A 98 8.62 28.45 -8.69
N ASN A 99 9.33 28.09 -9.74
CA ASN A 99 9.63 29.01 -10.83
C ASN A 99 9.33 28.34 -12.16
N GLY A 100 8.78 29.13 -13.08
CA GLY A 100 8.01 28.70 -14.24
C GLY A 100 8.82 28.13 -15.40
N GLU A 101 8.08 28.02 -16.51
CA GLU A 101 8.53 27.71 -17.87
C GLU A 101 8.74 26.23 -18.21
N ARG A 102 7.62 25.53 -18.41
CA ARG A 102 7.59 24.35 -19.28
C ARG A 102 7.66 24.82 -20.73
N LYS A 103 8.88 24.92 -21.28
CA LYS A 103 9.09 25.00 -22.73
C LYS A 103 8.88 23.62 -23.35
N GLU A 104 8.08 23.62 -24.42
CA GLU A 104 7.82 22.52 -25.34
C GLU A 104 9.11 22.03 -26.02
N GLY A 105 9.20 20.74 -26.35
CA GLY A 105 10.29 20.23 -27.19
C GLY A 105 10.55 18.73 -27.19
N LYS A 106 9.72 17.97 -27.92
CA LYS A 106 10.07 16.84 -28.81
C LYS A 106 11.22 15.88 -28.43
N LYS A 107 10.87 14.60 -28.16
CA LYS A 107 11.37 13.44 -28.94
C LYS A 107 10.59 12.17 -28.58
N THR A 108 9.49 11.99 -29.29
CA THR A 108 9.03 10.65 -29.72
C THR A 108 10.10 10.03 -30.63
N GLU A 109 10.14 8.69 -30.64
CA GLU A 109 11.05 7.81 -31.40
C GLU A 109 12.28 7.32 -30.64
N GLU A 110 12.10 6.28 -29.80
CA GLU A 110 13.10 5.20 -29.69
C GLU A 110 12.62 3.89 -29.02
N ILE A 111 11.34 3.76 -28.61
CA ILE A 111 10.84 2.51 -27.96
C ILE A 111 10.18 1.55 -28.97
N LYS A 112 10.72 1.45 -30.19
CA LYS A 112 10.29 0.44 -31.19
C LYS A 112 11.31 -0.68 -31.45
N LYS A 113 12.31 -0.88 -30.57
CA LYS A 113 13.32 -1.95 -30.76
C LYS A 113 13.42 -3.02 -29.67
N ILE A 114 12.48 -3.09 -28.72
CA ILE A 114 12.45 -4.17 -27.71
C ILE A 114 11.16 -4.98 -27.83
N VAL A 115 10.85 -5.41 -29.06
CA VAL A 115 9.97 -6.56 -29.31
C VAL A 115 10.65 -7.38 -30.40
N ALA A 116 11.61 -8.22 -29.97
CA ALA A 116 12.11 -9.31 -30.80
C ALA A 116 11.42 -10.60 -30.33
N PRO A 117 10.55 -11.22 -31.15
CA PRO A 117 10.21 -12.62 -30.98
C PRO A 117 11.38 -13.48 -31.47
N VAL A 118 11.94 -14.27 -30.56
CA VAL A 118 12.87 -15.37 -30.86
C VAL A 118 12.09 -16.42 -31.65
N LYS A 119 12.48 -16.64 -32.91
CA LYS A 119 12.06 -17.78 -33.72
C LYS A 119 12.81 -19.04 -33.24
N ALA A 120 12.08 -20.15 -33.18
CA ALA A 120 12.60 -21.49 -33.44
C ALA A 120 11.85 -22.04 -34.66
#